data_AF-A0A962G212-F1
#
_entry.id   AF-A0A962G212-F1
#
_cell.length_a   1.000
_cell.length_b   1.000
_cell.length_c   1.000
_cell.angle_alpha   90.00
_cell.angle_beta   90.00
_cell.angle_gamma   90.00
#
_symmetry.space_group_name_H-M   'P 1'
#
loop_
_entity.id
_entity.type
_entity.pdbx_description
1 polymer ?
#
loop_
_entity_poly.entity_id
_entity_poly.type
_entity_poly.pdbx_seq_one_letter_code
_entity_poly.pdbx_strand_id
1 'polypeptide(L)' 'LGTHDTREMSAICTHPDFLGRGYAGRLTAMLTNDTLERGLTPFLHVSQENPRAMQLYERLGYRTRHEIPFAALRRG' A
#
# COMPACT_ATOMS: atom_id res chain seq x y z
N LEU A 1 -0.28 -15.43 -0.87
CA LEU A 1 0.29 -14.49 0.12
C LEU A 1 -0.75 -13.87 1.06
N GLY A 2 -2.04 -14.19 0.95
CA GLY A 2 -3.01 -13.89 2.01
C GLY A 2 -3.21 -15.12 2.90
N THR A 3 -3.06 -14.94 4.21
CA THR A 3 -3.73 -15.84 5.16
C THR A 3 -5.22 -15.49 5.17
N HIS A 4 -6.09 -16.37 5.70
CA HIS A 4 -7.53 -16.06 5.79
C HIS A 4 -7.84 -14.79 6.60
N ASP A 5 -6.86 -14.29 7.38
CA ASP A 5 -7.02 -13.16 8.31
C ASP A 5 -6.37 -11.86 7.80
N THR A 6 -5.80 -11.85 6.59
CA THR A 6 -5.08 -10.69 6.04
C THR A 6 -5.54 -10.34 4.63
N ARG A 7 -5.39 -9.06 4.27
CA ARG A 7 -5.67 -8.58 2.92
C ARG A 7 -4.60 -7.61 2.44
N GLU A 8 -4.05 -7.89 1.26
CA GLU A 8 -3.11 -6.99 0.61
C GLU A 8 -3.84 -5.82 -0.08
N MET A 9 -3.37 -4.60 0.17
CA MET A 9 -3.71 -3.42 -0.62
C MET A 9 -2.68 -3.30 -1.76
N SER A 10 -3.11 -3.48 -3.00
CA SER A 10 -2.23 -3.48 -4.17
C SER A 10 -2.79 -2.64 -5.30
N ALA A 11 -1.96 -2.37 -6.30
CA ALA A 11 -2.31 -1.64 -7.53
C ALA A 11 -2.98 -0.26 -7.33
N ILE A 12 -2.68 0.41 -6.21
CA ILE A 12 -3.15 1.79 -5.96
C ILE A 12 -2.34 2.74 -6.82
N CYS A 13 -2.96 3.27 -7.88
CA CYS A 13 -2.34 4.25 -8.77
C CYS A 13 -3.19 5.52 -8.83
N THR A 14 -2.54 6.64 -9.15
CA THR A 14 -3.21 7.92 -9.43
C THR A 14 -2.66 8.43 -10.75
N HIS A 15 -3.55 8.81 -11.66
CA HIS A 15 -3.16 9.36 -12.95
C HIS A 15 -2.26 10.60 -12.76
N PRO A 16 -1.18 10.78 -13.57
CA PRO A 16 -0.22 11.87 -13.39
C PRO A 16 -0.83 13.27 -13.26
N ASP A 17 -1.84 13.58 -14.10
CA ASP A 17 -2.54 14.88 -14.09
C ASP A 17 -3.37 15.16 -12.82
N PHE A 18 -3.52 14.14 -11.96
CA PHE A 18 -4.35 14.17 -10.76
C PHE A 18 -3.53 13.98 -9.48
N LEU A 19 -2.20 14.03 -9.58
CA LEU A 19 -1.31 13.99 -8.43
C LEU A 19 -1.47 15.21 -7.52
N GLY A 20 -1.08 15.07 -6.25
CA GLY A 20 -1.09 16.18 -5.28
C GLY A 20 -2.46 16.52 -4.68
N ARG A 21 -3.54 15.85 -5.13
CA ARG A 21 -4.93 16.09 -4.67
C ARG A 21 -5.40 15.16 -3.55
N GLY A 22 -4.51 14.30 -3.04
CA GLY A 22 -4.82 13.38 -1.94
C GLY A 22 -5.63 12.13 -2.32
N TYR A 23 -5.88 11.85 -3.60
CA TYR A 23 -6.70 10.72 -4.04
C TYR A 23 -6.17 9.36 -3.59
N ALA A 24 -4.88 9.09 -3.76
CA ALA A 24 -4.26 7.85 -3.28
C ALA A 24 -4.52 7.62 -1.78
N GLY A 25 -4.38 8.67 -0.96
CA GLY A 25 -4.62 8.58 0.48
C GLY A 25 -6.07 8.28 0.83
N ARG A 26 -7.01 8.97 0.18
CA ARG A 26 -8.45 8.76 0.39
C ARG A 26 -8.89 7.36 -0.02
N LEU A 27 -8.46 6.90 -1.21
CA LEU A 27 -8.76 5.56 -1.70
C LEU A 27 -8.16 4.49 -0.76
N THR A 28 -6.90 4.65 -0.38
CA THR A 28 -6.24 3.72 0.55
C THR A 28 -7.00 3.66 1.87
N ALA A 29 -7.29 4.80 2.51
CA ALA A 29 -8.01 4.84 3.78
C ALA A 29 -9.37 4.13 3.72
N MET A 30 -10.12 4.35 2.63
CA MET A 30 -11.41 3.68 2.43
C MET A 30 -11.26 2.16 2.33
N LEU A 31 -10.31 1.66 1.54
CA LEU A 31 -10.05 0.22 1.42
C LEU A 31 -9.53 -0.40 2.72
N THR A 32 -8.68 0.32 3.45
CA THR A 32 -8.20 -0.06 4.78
C THR A 32 -9.37 -0.23 5.74
N ASN A 33 -10.29 0.74 5.79
CA ASN A 33 -11.45 0.69 6.68
C ASN A 33 -12.40 -0.46 6.32
N ASP A 34 -12.75 -0.65 5.04
CA ASP A 34 -13.57 -1.80 4.60
C ASP A 34 -12.92 -3.14 4.96
N THR A 35 -11.59 -3.24 4.88
CA THR A 35 -10.85 -4.44 5.27
C THR A 35 -10.93 -4.70 6.77
N LEU A 36 -10.75 -3.65 7.59
CA LEU A 36 -10.84 -3.74 9.05
C LEU A 36 -12.25 -4.09 9.51
N GLU A 37 -13.29 -3.54 8.89
CA GLU A 37 -14.70 -3.85 9.17
C GLU A 37 -15.04 -5.32 8.92
N ARG A 38 -14.33 -5.96 7.98
CA ARG A 38 -14.45 -7.41 7.71
C ARG A 38 -13.63 -8.29 8.67
N GLY A 39 -12.97 -7.70 9.67
CA GLY A 39 -12.11 -8.41 10.61
C GLY A 39 -10.77 -8.87 10.04
N LEU A 40 -10.36 -8.31 8.90
CA LEU A 40 -9.10 -8.65 8.24
C LEU A 40 -8.02 -7.61 8.56
N THR A 41 -6.77 -8.06 8.63
CA THR A 41 -5.62 -7.16 8.79
C THR A 41 -5.12 -6.68 7.42
N PRO A 42 -5.19 -5.37 7.13
CA PRO A 42 -4.65 -4.83 5.87
C PRO A 42 -3.12 -4.75 5.91
N PHE A 43 -2.47 -5.08 4.80
CA PHE A 43 -1.03 -4.88 4.61
C PHE A 43 -0.71 -4.45 3.18
N LEU A 44 0.48 -3.93 2.94
CA LEU A 44 0.96 -3.56 1.60
C LEU A 44 2.48 -3.61 1.54
N HIS A 45 2.99 -3.58 0.31
CA HIS A 45 4.41 -3.46 0.01
C HIS A 45 4.68 -2.13 -0.68
N VAL A 46 5.78 -1.48 -0.32
CA VAL A 46 6.24 -0.25 -0.94
C VAL A 46 7.75 -0.33 -1.13
N SER A 47 8.24 0.11 -2.30
CA SER A 47 9.69 0.20 -2.54
C SER A 47 10.28 1.27 -1.63
N GLN A 48 11.47 1.01 -1.08
CA GLN A 48 12.24 2.01 -0.32
C GLN A 48 12.61 3.23 -1.19
N GLU A 49 12.63 3.05 -2.52
CA GLU A 49 12.86 4.13 -3.49
C GLU A 49 11.62 5.04 -3.68
N ASN A 50 10.50 4.77 -2.98
CA ASN A 50 9.29 5.58 -3.03
C ASN A 50 8.95 6.19 -1.64
N PRO A 51 9.75 7.16 -1.15
CA PRO A 51 9.56 7.75 0.17
C PRO A 51 8.22 8.48 0.30
N ARG A 52 7.68 9.02 -0.80
CA ARG A 52 6.37 9.67 -0.82
C ARG A 52 5.24 8.70 -0.47
N ALA A 53 5.28 7.47 -0.99
CA ALA A 53 4.29 6.44 -0.66
C ALA A 53 4.48 5.94 0.78
N MET A 54 5.73 5.76 1.24
CA MET A 54 6.00 5.41 2.65
C MET A 54 5.37 6.41 3.63
N GLN A 55 5.65 7.71 3.45
CA GLN A 55 5.08 8.78 4.29
C GLN A 55 3.55 8.87 4.18
N LEU A 56 2.97 8.51 3.04
CA LEU A 56 1.52 8.42 2.90
C LEU A 56 0.96 7.30 3.78
N TYR A 57 1.53 6.10 3.69
CA TYR A 57 1.05 4.95 4.44
C TYR A 57 1.27 5.10 5.95
N GLU A 58 2.39 5.67 6.38
CA GLU A 58 2.65 6.01 7.79
C GLU A 58 1.58 6.96 8.36
N ARG A 59 1.22 8.02 7.61
CA ARG A 59 0.15 8.94 8.01
C ARG A 59 -1.23 8.28 8.05
N LEU A 60 -1.42 7.18 7.32
CA LEU A 60 -2.64 6.38 7.37
C LEU A 60 -2.61 5.32 8.49
N GLY A 61 -1.56 5.28 9.31
CA GLY A 61 -1.44 4.37 10.46
C GLY A 61 -0.76 3.03 10.15
N TYR A 62 -0.24 2.85 8.93
CA TYR A 62 0.61 1.70 8.64
C TYR A 62 1.98 1.86 9.31
N ARG A 63 2.62 0.73 9.59
CA ARG A 63 3.95 0.64 10.20
C ARG A 63 4.76 -0.44 9.51
N THR A 64 6.06 -0.21 9.35
CA THR A 64 6.97 -1.17 8.74
C THR A 64 7.02 -2.45 9.57
N ARG A 65 6.66 -3.57 8.94
CA ARG A 65 6.73 -4.91 9.56
C ARG A 65 8.03 -5.64 9.23
N HIS A 66 8.49 -5.55 7.98
CA HIS A 66 9.69 -6.23 7.50
C HIS A 66 10.16 -5.58 6.18
N GLU A 67 11.47 -5.51 5.97
CA GLU A 67 12.06 -5.18 4.67
C GLU A 67 12.22 -6.44 3.81
N ILE A 68 11.79 -6.40 2.55
CA ILE A 68 11.83 -7.56 1.65
C ILE A 68 12.69 -7.19 0.43
N PRO A 69 13.63 -8.06 0.00
CA PRO A 69 14.38 -7.83 -1.23
C PRO A 69 13.44 -7.77 -2.43
N PHE A 70 13.51 -6.70 -3.21
CA PHE A 70 12.77 -6.55 -4.45
C PHE A 70 13.72 -6.73 -5.64
N ALA A 71 13.51 -7.78 -6.43
CA ALA A 71 14.35 -8.11 -7.59
C ALA A 71 13.48 -8.34 -8.83
N ALA A 72 13.87 -7.74 -9.95
CA ALA A 72 13.25 -7.98 -11.25
C ALA A 72 14.22 -8.79 -12.12
N LEU A 73 13.77 -9.93 -12.63
CA LEU A 73 14.53 -10.73 -13.58
C LEU A 73 14.26 -10.19 -15.00
N ARG A 74 15.34 -9.88 -15.73
CA ARG A 74 15.27 -9.58 -17.18
C ARG A 74 15.91 -10.74 -17.93
N ARG A 75 15.21 -11.23 -18.95
CA ARG A 75 15.80 -12.17 -19.92
C ARG A 75 16.63 -11.35 -20.91
N GLY A 76 17.92 -11.69 -21.02
CA GLY A 76 18.81 -11.17 -22.06
C GLY A 76 18.51 -11.76 -23.42
#